data_AF-A0A2U0E0D9-F1
#
_entry.id   AF-A0A2U0E0D9-F1
#
_cell.length_a   1.000
_cell.length_b   1.000
_cell.length_c   1.000
_cell.angle_alpha   90.00
_cell.angle_beta   90.00
_cell.angle_gamma   90.00
#
_symmetry.space_group_name_H-M   'P 1'
#
loop_
_entity.id
_entity.type
_entity.pdbx_description
1 polymer ?
#
loop_
_entity_poly.entity_id
_entity_poly.type
_entity_poly.pdbx_seq_one_letter_code
_entity_poly.pdbx_strand_id
1 'polypeptide(L)'
;MNILKLLDKLSDDKFFTTETSRLETLTNISSFGKKAAIAAVPFGLGALMTTPAKAETTDTTKNATFFKSALTDALQLALVLEYLENEYYALGLAASSLIPSADRVVFMQIAKHESAHVTFLKNTLTSLGVTPGAKPTFDFTANGSFSPFTDYNQFLVLAQAFEDTGVRAYKGQAGNVMSNKTVLQAALQIHSVEARHASQVRRMRANKGWIELADGGNMPSATNPVYAGEGNTNQAGFNTATAFGAAAGSAAYDEILSGSDAQAIASLFIV
;
A
#
# COMPACT_ATOMS: atom_id res chain seq x y z
N MET A 1 -0.78 37.08 -9.12
CA MET A 1 -1.78 36.05 -9.46
C MET A 1 -2.70 35.90 -8.26
N ASN A 2 -4.02 36.10 -8.42
CA ASN A 2 -4.94 36.15 -7.28
C ASN A 2 -5.48 34.74 -7.00
N ILE A 3 -5.14 34.18 -5.83
CA ILE A 3 -5.46 32.79 -5.42
C ILE A 3 -6.96 32.48 -5.51
N LEU A 4 -7.81 33.49 -5.34
CA LEU A 4 -9.27 33.36 -5.42
C LEU A 4 -9.74 33.04 -6.85
N LYS A 5 -9.03 33.50 -7.89
CA LYS A 5 -9.32 33.16 -9.29
C LYS A 5 -8.85 31.75 -9.68
N LEU A 6 -7.94 31.16 -8.89
CA LEU A 6 -7.50 29.79 -9.08
C LEU A 6 -8.51 28.81 -8.49
N LEU A 7 -9.10 29.15 -7.34
CA LEU A 7 -10.15 28.35 -6.69
C LEU A 7 -11.45 28.37 -7.49
N ASP A 8 -11.83 29.52 -8.06
CA ASP A 8 -13.01 29.68 -8.92
C ASP A 8 -12.96 28.83 -10.21
N LYS A 9 -11.75 28.53 -10.71
CA LYS A 9 -11.55 27.63 -11.85
C LYS A 9 -11.59 26.15 -11.49
N LEU A 10 -11.43 25.80 -10.22
CA LEU A 10 -11.48 24.42 -9.72
C LEU A 10 -12.89 24.04 -9.26
N SER A 11 -13.76 25.03 -9.02
CA SER A 11 -15.17 24.84 -8.62
C SER A 11 -16.16 24.83 -9.79
N ASP A 12 -15.69 24.87 -11.04
CA ASP A 12 -16.57 24.84 -12.21
C ASP A 12 -17.06 23.40 -12.46
N ASP A 13 -18.36 23.15 -12.22
CA ASP A 13 -19.05 21.84 -12.24
C ASP A 13 -19.03 21.12 -13.61
N LYS A 14 -18.39 21.72 -14.62
CA LYS A 14 -18.16 21.11 -15.93
C LYS A 14 -17.03 20.07 -15.92
N PHE A 15 -16.25 19.98 -14.84
CA PHE A 15 -15.20 18.97 -14.71
C PHE A 15 -15.75 17.55 -14.47
N PHE A 16 -16.99 17.43 -13.97
CA PHE A 16 -17.58 16.14 -13.60
C PHE A 16 -18.69 15.65 -14.55
N THR A 17 -18.97 16.36 -15.65
CA THR A 17 -20.13 16.05 -16.52
C THR A 17 -19.81 15.79 -17.98
N THR A 18 -18.54 15.55 -18.35
CA THR A 18 -18.22 15.15 -19.73
C THR A 18 -17.32 13.91 -19.76
N GLU A 19 -17.88 12.81 -20.25
CA GLU A 19 -17.17 11.58 -20.65
C GLU A 19 -16.12 11.91 -21.71
N THR A 20 -14.84 12.01 -21.34
CA THR A 20 -13.73 12.15 -22.29
C THR A 20 -12.82 10.94 -22.22
N SER A 21 -12.50 10.36 -23.38
CA SER A 21 -11.72 9.13 -23.47
C SER A 21 -10.26 9.33 -23.03
N ARG A 22 -9.64 8.29 -22.46
CA ARG A 22 -8.27 8.27 -21.90
C ARG A 22 -7.15 8.74 -22.85
N LEU A 23 -7.42 8.95 -24.13
CA LEU A 23 -6.46 9.47 -25.12
C LEU A 23 -6.38 11.01 -25.14
N GLU A 24 -7.44 11.74 -24.76
CA GLU A 24 -7.46 13.22 -24.76
C GLU A 24 -6.81 13.83 -23.51
N THR A 25 -6.73 13.09 -22.40
CA THR A 25 -6.01 13.50 -21.19
C THR A 25 -4.49 13.50 -21.36
N LEU A 26 -3.95 12.63 -22.23
CA LEU A 26 -2.51 12.57 -22.53
C LEU A 26 -2.05 13.69 -23.47
N THR A 27 -2.90 14.16 -24.38
CA THR A 27 -2.59 15.27 -25.28
C THR A 27 -2.62 16.62 -24.57
N ASN A 28 -3.46 16.79 -23.55
CA ASN A 28 -3.50 18.03 -22.76
C ASN A 28 -2.34 18.19 -21.76
N ILE A 29 -1.76 17.10 -21.25
CA ILE A 29 -0.53 17.15 -20.42
C ILE A 29 0.69 17.64 -21.22
N SER A 30 0.73 17.40 -22.54
CA SER A 30 1.84 17.84 -23.40
C SER A 30 1.91 19.36 -23.62
N SER A 31 0.80 20.09 -23.38
CA SER A 31 0.74 21.55 -23.50
C SER A 31 1.22 22.32 -22.25
N PHE A 32 1.40 21.62 -21.12
CA PHE A 32 1.93 22.20 -19.88
C PHE A 32 3.47 22.31 -19.88
N GLY A 33 4.16 21.55 -20.76
CA GLY A 33 5.62 21.48 -20.82
C GLY A 33 6.34 22.59 -21.61
N LYS A 34 5.65 23.60 -22.15
CA LYS A 34 6.26 24.61 -23.05
C LYS A 34 6.58 25.97 -22.44
N LYS A 35 6.34 26.20 -21.13
CA LYS A 35 6.62 27.52 -20.49
C LYS A 35 7.19 27.44 -19.06
N ALA A 36 8.19 26.58 -18.83
CA ALA A 36 9.01 26.65 -17.62
C ALA A 36 10.49 26.54 -18.00
N ALA A 37 11.07 27.64 -18.47
CA ALA A 37 12.50 27.77 -18.71
C ALA A 37 13.20 28.22 -17.43
N ILE A 38 14.06 27.33 -16.92
CA ILE A 38 15.35 27.53 -16.24
C ILE A 38 15.60 28.92 -15.62
N ALA A 39 15.74 28.94 -14.29
CA ALA A 39 16.60 29.90 -13.59
C ALA A 39 17.66 29.12 -12.80
N ALA A 40 18.91 29.22 -13.26
CA ALA A 40 20.09 28.68 -12.62
C ALA A 40 20.67 29.70 -11.62
N VAL A 41 20.86 29.33 -10.35
CA VAL A 41 21.78 29.99 -9.39
C VAL A 41 22.12 28.99 -8.25
N PRO A 42 23.24 29.13 -7.50
CA PRO A 42 24.48 28.41 -7.71
C PRO A 42 24.86 27.48 -6.53
N PHE A 43 25.91 26.70 -6.75
CA PHE A 43 26.65 25.92 -5.75
C PHE A 43 27.04 26.72 -4.50
N GLY A 44 26.79 26.15 -3.30
CA GLY A 44 27.70 26.24 -2.15
C GLY A 44 27.14 26.87 -0.86
N LEU A 45 27.32 26.12 0.24
CA LEU A 45 27.09 26.44 1.68
C LEU A 45 25.61 26.28 2.13
N GLY A 46 25.19 25.37 3.01
CA GLY A 46 25.87 24.46 3.93
C GLY A 46 24.97 24.30 5.18
N ALA A 47 24.63 23.06 5.54
CA ALA A 47 24.06 22.58 6.81
C ALA A 47 22.53 22.67 7.07
N LEU A 48 21.98 21.51 7.45
CA LEU A 48 20.65 21.19 8.04
C LEU A 48 19.44 21.48 7.13
N MET A 49 18.88 20.51 6.40
CA MET A 49 17.99 19.49 6.96
C MET A 49 18.15 18.15 6.23
N THR A 50 19.10 17.33 6.66
CA THR A 50 19.05 15.88 6.44
C THR A 50 18.34 15.27 7.64
N THR A 51 17.02 15.35 7.69
CA THR A 51 16.24 14.40 8.47
C THR A 51 16.11 13.15 7.60
N PRO A 52 16.83 12.05 7.90
CA PRO A 52 16.44 10.78 7.32
C PRO A 52 14.99 10.53 7.76
N ALA A 53 14.08 10.39 6.80
CA ALA A 53 12.89 9.58 7.02
C ALA A 53 13.38 8.30 7.69
N LYS A 54 12.86 7.98 8.88
CA LYS A 54 13.45 6.99 9.80
C LYS A 54 13.93 5.77 9.03
N ALA A 55 15.22 5.77 8.72
CA ALA A 55 15.90 4.65 8.13
C ALA A 55 15.95 3.61 9.23
N GLU A 56 15.39 2.45 8.93
CA GLU A 56 15.49 1.23 9.71
C GLU A 56 16.91 1.08 10.29
N THR A 57 16.99 0.87 11.59
CA THR A 57 18.26 0.58 12.26
C THR A 57 18.83 -0.69 11.62
N THR A 58 19.94 -0.57 10.90
CA THR A 58 20.66 -1.73 10.38
C THR A 58 21.29 -2.43 11.58
N ASP A 59 20.59 -3.42 12.15
CA ASP A 59 21.15 -4.30 13.16
C ASP A 59 22.17 -5.21 12.48
N THR A 60 23.45 -4.85 12.59
CA THR A 60 24.58 -5.56 11.99
C THR A 60 24.95 -6.85 12.72
N THR A 61 24.06 -7.45 13.53
CA THR A 61 24.41 -8.61 14.35
C THR A 61 23.37 -9.73 14.37
N LYS A 62 22.96 -10.28 13.23
CA LYS A 62 22.41 -11.65 13.17
C LYS A 62 22.92 -12.45 11.98
N ASN A 63 23.23 -13.70 12.28
CA ASN A 63 23.93 -14.68 11.45
C ASN A 63 23.52 -14.70 9.99
N ALA A 64 24.52 -14.69 9.11
CA ALA A 64 24.38 -14.95 7.69
C ALA A 64 23.65 -16.28 7.46
N THR A 65 22.59 -16.25 6.65
CA THR A 65 22.47 -16.93 5.33
C THR A 65 20.98 -16.89 4.95
N PHE A 66 20.60 -16.22 3.84
CA PHE A 66 19.75 -16.76 2.75
C PHE A 66 19.11 -15.74 1.79
N PHE A 67 19.22 -14.42 1.99
CA PHE A 67 18.78 -13.47 0.96
C PHE A 67 19.75 -12.30 0.72
N LYS A 68 19.60 -11.75 -0.48
CA LYS A 68 20.51 -11.01 -1.34
C LYS A 68 20.05 -9.56 -1.26
N SER A 69 20.95 -8.55 -1.23
CA SER A 69 20.72 -7.08 -1.32
C SER A 69 19.32 -6.53 -0.96
N ALA A 70 19.22 -5.48 -0.14
CA ALA A 70 17.97 -4.82 0.26
C ALA A 70 16.84 -4.74 -0.82
N LEU A 71 17.18 -4.45 -2.09
CA LEU A 71 16.28 -4.53 -3.23
C LEU A 71 15.57 -5.89 -3.37
N THR A 72 16.32 -6.98 -3.42
CA THR A 72 15.78 -8.33 -3.65
C THR A 72 15.13 -8.90 -2.39
N ASP A 73 15.57 -8.49 -1.20
CA ASP A 73 14.88 -8.83 0.06
C ASP A 73 13.49 -8.18 0.11
N ALA A 74 13.38 -6.90 -0.24
CA ALA A 74 12.11 -6.19 -0.36
C ALA A 74 11.15 -6.86 -1.37
N LEU A 75 11.68 -7.31 -2.51
CA LEU A 75 10.88 -8.00 -3.54
C LEU A 75 10.44 -9.42 -3.11
N GLN A 76 11.27 -10.15 -2.34
CA GLN A 76 10.87 -11.45 -1.80
C GLN A 76 9.79 -11.29 -0.72
N LEU A 77 9.91 -10.27 0.14
CA LEU A 77 8.85 -9.93 1.10
C LEU A 77 7.54 -9.61 0.39
N ALA A 78 7.58 -8.71 -0.61
CA ALA A 78 6.40 -8.40 -1.43
C ALA A 78 5.79 -9.68 -2.03
N LEU A 79 6.61 -10.58 -2.58
CA LEU A 79 6.12 -11.82 -3.16
C LEU A 79 5.39 -12.72 -2.15
N VAL A 80 5.84 -12.77 -0.89
CA VAL A 80 5.15 -13.53 0.17
C VAL A 80 3.81 -12.91 0.52
N LEU A 81 3.71 -11.58 0.60
CA LEU A 81 2.45 -10.87 0.87
C LEU A 81 1.44 -11.10 -0.26
N GLU A 82 1.90 -10.99 -1.51
CA GLU A 82 1.07 -11.20 -2.71
C GLU A 82 0.61 -12.66 -2.83
N TYR A 83 1.44 -13.62 -2.42
CA TYR A 83 1.01 -15.02 -2.32
C TYR A 83 -0.09 -15.22 -1.28
N LEU A 84 0.01 -14.53 -0.14
CA LEU A 84 -0.96 -14.59 0.95
C LEU A 84 -2.31 -14.06 0.46
N GLU A 85 -2.35 -12.89 -0.14
CA GLU A 85 -3.57 -12.26 -0.66
C GLU A 85 -4.16 -13.06 -1.84
N ASN A 86 -3.33 -13.45 -2.80
CA ASN A 86 -3.78 -14.24 -3.95
C ASN A 86 -4.40 -15.59 -3.52
N GLU A 87 -3.81 -16.30 -2.54
CA GLU A 87 -4.39 -17.53 -2.01
C GLU A 87 -5.69 -17.25 -1.24
N TYR A 88 -5.69 -16.21 -0.41
CA TYR A 88 -6.85 -15.85 0.41
C TYR A 88 -8.09 -15.57 -0.44
N TYR A 89 -7.94 -14.77 -1.50
CA TYR A 89 -9.04 -14.47 -2.41
C TYR A 89 -9.45 -15.66 -3.27
N ALA A 90 -8.51 -16.51 -3.68
CA ALA A 90 -8.84 -17.74 -4.38
C ALA A 90 -9.72 -18.67 -3.52
N LEU A 91 -9.35 -18.86 -2.25
CA LEU A 91 -10.13 -19.66 -1.30
C LEU A 91 -11.48 -19.04 -0.99
N GLY A 92 -11.54 -17.73 -0.75
CA GLY A 92 -12.79 -17.01 -0.50
C GLY A 92 -13.78 -17.09 -1.67
N LEU A 93 -13.27 -16.98 -2.90
CA LEU A 93 -14.10 -17.11 -4.11
C LEU A 93 -14.56 -18.56 -4.35
N ALA A 94 -13.79 -19.55 -3.92
CA ALA A 94 -14.14 -20.97 -4.02
C ALA A 94 -15.12 -21.42 -2.92
N ALA A 95 -15.13 -20.74 -1.77
CA ALA A 95 -16.05 -21.04 -0.67
C ALA A 95 -17.52 -20.84 -1.07
N SER A 96 -18.33 -21.88 -0.89
CA SER A 96 -19.74 -21.87 -1.26
C SER A 96 -20.53 -20.92 -0.36
N SER A 97 -21.31 -20.02 -0.97
CA SER A 97 -22.19 -19.08 -0.27
C SER A 97 -21.50 -18.14 0.73
N LEU A 98 -20.18 -17.99 0.68
CA LEU A 98 -19.44 -17.07 1.55
C LEU A 98 -19.66 -15.62 1.11
N ILE A 99 -19.30 -15.30 -0.14
CA ILE A 99 -19.31 -13.94 -0.67
C ILE A 99 -20.66 -13.65 -1.34
N PRO A 100 -21.42 -12.63 -0.90
CA PRO A 100 -22.66 -12.21 -1.55
C PRO A 100 -22.45 -11.91 -3.04
N SER A 101 -23.47 -12.18 -3.87
CA SER A 101 -23.37 -12.01 -5.33
C SER A 101 -23.01 -10.58 -5.75
N ALA A 102 -23.49 -9.57 -5.01
CA ALA A 102 -23.19 -8.17 -5.26
C ALA A 102 -21.69 -7.83 -5.06
N ASP A 103 -21.05 -8.51 -4.11
CA ASP A 103 -19.67 -8.24 -3.71
C ASP A 103 -18.66 -9.11 -4.47
N ARG A 104 -19.13 -10.23 -5.04
CA ARG A 104 -18.27 -11.22 -5.71
C ARG A 104 -17.45 -10.64 -6.86
N VAL A 105 -18.02 -9.70 -7.62
CA VAL A 105 -17.29 -9.05 -8.73
C VAL A 105 -16.09 -8.23 -8.25
N VAL A 106 -16.14 -7.69 -7.04
CA VAL A 106 -15.05 -6.94 -6.43
C VAL A 106 -13.89 -7.90 -6.13
N PHE A 107 -14.14 -8.96 -5.37
CA PHE A 107 -13.08 -9.92 -5.01
C PHE A 107 -12.55 -10.71 -6.21
N MET A 108 -13.36 -10.95 -7.24
CA MET A 108 -12.87 -11.50 -8.51
C MET A 108 -11.89 -10.56 -9.20
N GLN A 109 -12.07 -9.24 -9.09
CA GLN A 109 -11.16 -8.28 -9.68
C GLN A 109 -9.87 -8.16 -8.87
N ILE A 110 -9.98 -8.09 -7.54
CA ILE A 110 -8.83 -8.08 -6.62
C ILE A 110 -7.98 -9.34 -6.85
N ALA A 111 -8.59 -10.54 -6.84
CA ALA A 111 -7.87 -11.79 -7.11
C ALA A 111 -7.09 -11.82 -8.44
N LYS A 112 -7.60 -11.14 -9.49
CA LYS A 112 -6.88 -11.02 -10.77
C LYS A 112 -5.66 -10.11 -10.65
N HIS A 113 -5.75 -9.03 -9.87
CA HIS A 113 -4.64 -8.14 -9.61
C HIS A 113 -3.56 -8.85 -8.81
N GLU A 114 -3.90 -9.54 -7.72
CA GLU A 114 -2.90 -10.27 -6.91
C GLU A 114 -2.18 -11.35 -7.72
N SER A 115 -2.91 -12.07 -8.57
CA SER A 115 -2.29 -13.04 -9.48
C SER A 115 -1.30 -12.39 -10.47
N ALA A 116 -1.62 -11.18 -10.95
CA ALA A 116 -0.75 -10.42 -11.82
C ALA A 116 0.48 -9.87 -11.08
N HIS A 117 0.32 -9.40 -9.84
CA HIS A 117 1.42 -8.94 -8.98
C HIS A 117 2.39 -10.09 -8.65
N VAL A 118 1.89 -11.26 -8.24
CA VAL A 118 2.70 -12.47 -8.05
C VAL A 118 3.52 -12.79 -9.31
N THR A 119 2.87 -12.77 -10.48
CA THR A 119 3.54 -13.05 -11.76
C THR A 119 4.64 -12.02 -12.04
N PHE A 120 4.33 -10.74 -11.86
CA PHE A 120 5.26 -9.64 -12.04
C PHE A 120 6.49 -9.77 -11.12
N LEU A 121 6.28 -10.04 -9.83
CA LEU A 121 7.37 -10.16 -8.85
C LEU A 121 8.27 -11.35 -9.13
N LYS A 122 7.69 -12.51 -9.47
CA LYS A 122 8.48 -13.70 -9.87
C LYS A 122 9.35 -13.41 -11.09
N ASN A 123 8.79 -12.75 -12.11
CA ASN A 123 9.54 -12.37 -13.30
C ASN A 123 10.65 -11.36 -12.98
N THR A 124 10.34 -10.38 -12.14
CA THR A 124 11.30 -9.34 -11.71
C THR A 124 12.46 -9.96 -10.94
N LEU A 125 12.19 -10.79 -9.93
CA LEU A 125 13.21 -11.52 -9.18
C LEU A 125 14.10 -12.38 -10.10
N THR A 126 13.48 -13.12 -11.02
CA THR A 126 14.21 -13.93 -12.02
C THR A 126 15.11 -13.07 -12.89
N SER A 127 14.62 -11.90 -13.36
CA SER A 127 15.42 -10.96 -14.17
C SER A 127 16.61 -10.36 -13.41
N LEU A 128 16.52 -10.29 -12.08
CA LEU A 128 17.60 -9.88 -11.18
C LEU A 128 18.53 -11.05 -10.79
N GLY A 129 18.38 -12.21 -11.44
CA GLY A 129 19.13 -13.43 -11.16
C GLY A 129 18.85 -13.98 -9.77
N VAL A 130 17.64 -13.81 -9.26
CA VAL A 130 17.17 -14.36 -7.98
C VAL A 130 16.09 -15.38 -8.26
N THR A 131 16.22 -16.57 -7.66
CA THR A 131 15.15 -17.55 -7.65
C THR A 131 13.99 -17.02 -6.81
N PRO A 132 12.77 -16.85 -7.35
CA PRO A 132 11.62 -16.43 -6.58
C PRO A 132 11.33 -17.41 -5.44
N GLY A 133 10.99 -16.89 -4.26
CA GLY A 133 10.59 -17.71 -3.12
C GLY A 133 9.41 -18.63 -3.47
N ALA A 134 9.42 -19.83 -2.90
CA ALA A 134 8.29 -20.73 -3.00
C ALA A 134 7.08 -20.16 -2.25
N LYS A 135 5.87 -20.42 -2.76
CA LYS A 135 4.63 -20.07 -2.06
C LYS A 135 4.54 -20.86 -0.75
N PRO A 136 4.40 -20.21 0.42
CA PRO A 136 4.19 -20.91 1.68
C PRO A 136 2.82 -21.59 1.71
N THR A 137 2.64 -22.51 2.66
CA THR A 137 1.30 -22.98 3.03
C THR A 137 0.70 -21.97 4.01
N PHE A 138 -0.59 -21.66 3.84
CA PHE A 138 -1.27 -20.69 4.67
C PHE A 138 -2.35 -21.31 5.56
N ASP A 139 -2.42 -20.89 6.82
CA ASP A 139 -3.54 -21.08 7.74
C ASP A 139 -4.22 -19.73 8.03
N PHE A 140 -5.34 -19.48 7.36
CA PHE A 140 -6.11 -18.24 7.53
C PHE A 140 -6.98 -18.21 8.79
N THR A 141 -6.97 -19.25 9.61
CA THR A 141 -7.64 -19.22 10.92
C THR A 141 -6.81 -18.49 11.98
N ALA A 142 -5.51 -18.30 11.75
CA ALA A 142 -4.55 -17.79 12.73
C ALA A 142 -4.72 -18.49 14.09
N ASN A 143 -4.51 -19.80 14.11
CA ASN A 143 -4.71 -20.67 15.28
C ASN A 143 -6.14 -20.60 15.85
N GLY A 144 -7.15 -20.53 14.98
CA GLY A 144 -8.56 -20.49 15.36
C GLY A 144 -9.10 -19.12 15.81
N SER A 145 -8.32 -18.05 15.68
CA SER A 145 -8.77 -16.67 15.97
C SER A 145 -9.79 -16.15 14.96
N PHE A 146 -9.78 -16.68 13.74
CA PHE A 146 -10.67 -16.29 12.64
C PHE A 146 -11.33 -17.50 11.99
N SER A 147 -12.48 -17.28 11.36
CA SER A 147 -13.18 -18.28 10.53
C SER A 147 -13.58 -17.67 9.18
N PRO A 148 -12.60 -17.18 8.38
CA PRO A 148 -12.88 -16.30 7.24
C PRO A 148 -13.60 -16.99 6.08
N PHE A 149 -13.59 -18.32 6.01
CA PHE A 149 -14.22 -19.04 4.90
C PHE A 149 -15.62 -19.59 5.24
N THR A 150 -16.12 -19.29 6.43
CA THR A 150 -17.49 -19.63 6.86
C THR A 150 -18.27 -18.43 7.37
N ASP A 151 -17.60 -17.30 7.64
CA ASP A 151 -18.20 -16.05 8.06
C ASP A 151 -17.70 -14.89 7.17
N TYR A 152 -18.62 -14.28 6.42
CA TYR A 152 -18.30 -13.21 5.50
C TYR A 152 -17.80 -11.93 6.18
N ASN A 153 -18.22 -11.64 7.42
CA ASN A 153 -17.68 -10.50 8.15
C ASN A 153 -16.22 -10.74 8.54
N GLN A 154 -15.90 -11.96 8.96
CA GLN A 154 -14.50 -12.36 9.23
C GLN A 154 -13.68 -12.39 7.94
N PHE A 155 -14.30 -12.75 6.79
CA PHE A 155 -13.68 -12.62 5.48
C PHE A 155 -13.27 -11.16 5.20
N LEU A 156 -14.20 -10.24 5.37
CA LEU A 156 -13.95 -8.82 5.14
C LEU A 156 -12.91 -8.24 6.11
N VAL A 157 -12.92 -8.68 7.38
CA VAL A 157 -11.91 -8.27 8.37
C VAL A 157 -10.50 -8.65 7.93
N LEU A 158 -10.28 -9.91 7.55
CA LEU A 158 -8.96 -10.34 7.13
C LEU A 158 -8.57 -9.78 5.75
N ALA A 159 -9.50 -9.66 4.81
CA ALA A 159 -9.26 -8.93 3.56
C ALA A 159 -8.74 -7.52 3.84
N GLN A 160 -9.41 -6.77 4.74
CA GLN A 160 -8.94 -5.43 5.10
C GLN A 160 -7.55 -5.45 5.73
N ALA A 161 -7.30 -6.40 6.64
CA ALA A 161 -6.02 -6.52 7.33
C ALA A 161 -4.86 -6.83 6.36
N PHE A 162 -5.08 -7.67 5.36
CA PHE A 162 -4.08 -8.01 4.36
C PHE A 162 -3.77 -6.83 3.45
N GLU A 163 -4.80 -6.25 2.85
CA GLU A 163 -4.66 -5.08 1.97
C GLU A 163 -3.95 -3.92 2.69
N ASP A 164 -4.30 -3.65 3.94
CA ASP A 164 -3.66 -2.62 4.76
C ASP A 164 -2.20 -2.96 5.05
N THR A 165 -1.88 -4.25 5.26
CA THR A 165 -0.50 -4.70 5.43
C THR A 165 0.30 -4.53 4.13
N GLY A 166 -0.27 -4.91 2.98
CA GLY A 166 0.33 -4.77 1.66
C GLY A 166 0.67 -3.32 1.33
N VAL A 167 -0.32 -2.42 1.44
CA VAL A 167 -0.16 -0.97 1.22
C VAL A 167 1.03 -0.42 2.01
N ARG A 168 1.03 -0.65 3.32
CA ARG A 168 2.01 -0.10 4.26
C ARG A 168 3.39 -0.73 4.08
N ALA A 169 3.45 -2.02 3.73
CA ALA A 169 4.70 -2.72 3.44
C ALA A 169 5.35 -2.24 2.14
N TYR A 170 4.59 -2.11 1.04
CA TYR A 170 5.12 -1.56 -0.22
C TYR A 170 5.70 -0.16 -0.02
N LYS A 171 5.00 0.69 0.73
CA LYS A 171 5.49 2.03 1.07
C LYS A 171 6.76 1.97 1.92
N GLY A 172 6.78 1.13 2.96
CA GLY A 172 7.95 0.94 3.83
C GLY A 172 9.18 0.42 3.10
N GLN A 173 8.99 -0.42 2.09
CA GLN A 173 10.07 -1.00 1.29
C GLN A 173 10.50 -0.13 0.10
N ALA A 174 9.82 1.00 -0.16
CA ALA A 174 10.14 1.88 -1.30
C ALA A 174 11.61 2.36 -1.29
N GLY A 175 12.17 2.62 -0.10
CA GLY A 175 13.58 2.99 0.07
C GLY A 175 14.55 1.87 -0.35
N ASN A 176 14.18 0.61 -0.12
CA ASN A 176 15.02 -0.55 -0.45
C ASN A 176 15.08 -0.82 -1.95
N VAL A 177 14.05 -0.42 -2.70
CA VAL A 177 13.99 -0.59 -4.16
C VAL A 177 14.40 0.66 -4.96
N MET A 178 14.67 1.79 -4.28
CA MET A 178 14.78 3.10 -4.92
C MET A 178 15.95 3.28 -5.91
N SER A 179 16.97 2.41 -5.81
CA SER A 179 18.14 2.41 -6.68
C SER A 179 17.82 1.88 -8.08
N ASN A 180 16.78 1.04 -8.22
CA ASN A 180 16.29 0.55 -9.50
C ASN A 180 15.00 1.28 -9.86
N LYS A 181 15.08 2.26 -10.77
CA LYS A 181 13.94 3.14 -11.11
C LYS A 181 12.77 2.40 -11.75
N THR A 182 13.03 1.37 -12.53
CA THR A 182 11.99 0.54 -13.13
C THR A 182 11.24 -0.25 -12.06
N VAL A 183 11.97 -0.86 -11.12
CA VAL A 183 11.34 -1.60 -10.00
C VAL A 183 10.60 -0.64 -9.07
N LEU A 184 11.19 0.50 -8.72
CA LEU A 184 10.53 1.52 -7.89
C LEU A 184 9.22 1.99 -8.54
N GLN A 185 9.22 2.28 -9.84
CA GLN A 185 8.01 2.70 -10.53
C GLN A 185 6.92 1.64 -10.44
N ALA A 186 7.26 0.37 -10.70
CA ALA A 186 6.29 -0.72 -10.61
C ALA A 186 5.79 -0.93 -9.17
N ALA A 187 6.68 -0.89 -8.18
CA ALA A 187 6.30 -1.01 -6.76
C ALA A 187 5.33 0.10 -6.33
N LEU A 188 5.54 1.34 -6.78
CA LEU A 188 4.62 2.45 -6.50
C LEU A 188 3.27 2.31 -7.24
N GLN A 189 3.26 1.68 -8.42
CA GLN A 189 2.03 1.36 -9.13
C GLN A 189 1.21 0.30 -8.41
N ILE A 190 1.86 -0.76 -7.91
CA ILE A 190 1.21 -1.81 -7.11
C ILE A 190 0.69 -1.22 -5.80
N HIS A 191 1.51 -0.46 -5.05
CA HIS A 191 1.08 0.26 -3.85
C HIS A 191 -0.22 1.07 -4.06
N SER A 192 -0.36 1.74 -5.21
CA SER A 192 -1.57 2.50 -5.54
C SER A 192 -2.78 1.61 -5.87
N VAL A 193 -2.56 0.41 -6.40
CA VAL A 193 -3.61 -0.61 -6.59
C VAL A 193 -4.06 -1.15 -5.24
N GLU A 194 -3.14 -1.59 -4.38
CA GLU A 194 -3.46 -2.06 -3.02
C GLU A 194 -4.22 -1.01 -2.21
N ALA A 195 -3.83 0.27 -2.32
CA ALA A 195 -4.52 1.33 -1.60
C ALA A 195 -6.01 1.46 -2.03
N ARG A 196 -6.32 1.15 -3.30
CA ARG A 196 -7.70 1.13 -3.80
C ARG A 196 -8.45 -0.10 -3.34
N HIS A 197 -7.81 -1.27 -3.30
CA HIS A 197 -8.39 -2.48 -2.74
C HIS A 197 -8.72 -2.28 -1.25
N ALA A 198 -7.74 -1.85 -0.46
CA ALA A 198 -7.88 -1.49 0.94
C ALA A 198 -9.04 -0.52 1.18
N SER A 199 -9.12 0.56 0.39
CA SER A 199 -10.21 1.53 0.49
C SER A 199 -11.58 0.88 0.17
N GLN A 200 -11.65 0.09 -0.90
CA GLN A 200 -12.87 -0.60 -1.31
C GLN A 200 -13.36 -1.58 -0.22
N VAL A 201 -12.47 -2.40 0.34
CA VAL A 201 -12.83 -3.37 1.39
C VAL A 201 -13.31 -2.64 2.65
N ARG A 202 -12.65 -1.56 3.08
CA ARG A 202 -13.14 -0.72 4.18
C ARG A 202 -14.55 -0.19 3.93
N ARG A 203 -14.82 0.31 2.72
CA ARG A 203 -16.15 0.83 2.35
C ARG A 203 -17.21 -0.28 2.40
N MET A 204 -16.88 -1.51 2.00
CA MET A 204 -17.78 -2.67 2.12
C MET A 204 -18.08 -3.03 3.57
N ARG A 205 -17.15 -2.74 4.49
CA ARG A 205 -17.35 -2.85 5.95
C ARG A 205 -18.03 -1.61 6.57
N ALA A 206 -18.58 -0.72 5.76
CA ALA A 206 -19.17 0.56 6.18
C ALA A 206 -18.21 1.51 6.92
N ASN A 207 -16.91 1.34 6.73
CA ASN A 207 -15.89 2.22 7.29
C ASN A 207 -15.54 3.38 6.33
N LYS A 208 -14.69 4.29 6.80
CA LYS A 208 -14.05 5.30 5.94
C LYS A 208 -13.06 4.63 4.98
N GLY A 209 -12.79 5.26 3.84
CA GLY A 209 -11.82 4.75 2.87
C GLY A 209 -10.36 4.88 3.30
N TRP A 210 -10.09 5.40 4.50
CA TRP A 210 -8.80 5.71 5.10
C TRP A 210 -8.84 5.42 6.61
N ILE A 211 -7.66 5.36 7.25
CA ILE A 211 -7.47 5.08 8.69
C ILE A 211 -7.40 6.41 9.46
N GLU A 212 -7.89 6.44 10.71
CA GLU A 212 -7.74 7.57 11.63
C GLU A 212 -7.22 7.04 12.99
N LEU A 213 -6.28 7.73 13.63
CA LEU A 213 -5.84 7.45 15.01
C LEU A 213 -5.38 5.99 15.28
N ALA A 214 -4.89 5.27 14.28
CA ALA A 214 -4.63 3.82 14.33
C ALA A 214 -5.87 2.94 14.53
N ASP A 215 -7.05 3.44 14.17
CA ASP A 215 -8.30 2.71 14.13
C ASP A 215 -8.61 2.30 12.68
N GLY A 216 -8.44 1.00 12.39
CA GLY A 216 -8.85 0.39 11.13
C GLY A 216 -10.37 0.31 10.91
N GLY A 217 -11.18 0.73 11.88
CA GLY A 217 -12.63 0.72 11.83
C GLY A 217 -13.21 -0.63 12.23
N ASN A 218 -13.69 -0.72 13.47
CA ASN A 218 -14.34 -1.92 14.03
C ASN A 218 -13.50 -3.20 13.81
N MET A 219 -12.18 -3.09 13.93
CA MET A 219 -11.24 -4.20 13.72
C MET A 219 -11.01 -4.98 15.02
N PRO A 220 -10.92 -6.32 15.01
CA PRO A 220 -10.57 -7.10 16.19
C PRO A 220 -9.15 -6.79 16.69
N SER A 221 -8.91 -6.93 18.00
CA SER A 221 -7.59 -6.62 18.59
C SER A 221 -6.43 -7.45 18.01
N ALA A 222 -6.72 -8.63 17.46
CA ALA A 222 -5.74 -9.46 16.77
C ALA A 222 -5.11 -8.78 15.55
N THR A 223 -5.77 -7.78 14.95
CA THR A 223 -5.25 -7.02 13.80
C THR A 223 -4.55 -5.72 14.22
N ASN A 224 -4.43 -5.41 15.51
CA ASN A 224 -3.76 -4.20 15.99
C ASN A 224 -2.35 -3.98 15.39
N PRO A 225 -1.51 -5.01 15.16
CA PRO A 225 -0.21 -4.82 14.52
C PRO A 225 -0.30 -4.17 13.13
N VAL A 226 -1.37 -4.42 12.38
CA VAL A 226 -1.62 -3.83 11.05
C VAL A 226 -1.82 -2.32 11.10
N TYR A 227 -2.14 -1.75 12.27
CA TYR A 227 -2.43 -0.31 12.44
C TYR A 227 -1.39 0.39 13.31
N ALA A 228 -0.36 -0.32 13.78
CA ALA A 228 0.67 0.26 14.61
C ALA A 228 1.37 1.42 13.88
N GLY A 229 1.34 2.62 14.48
CA GLY A 229 1.96 3.84 13.95
C GLY A 229 1.04 4.78 13.18
N GLU A 230 -0.12 4.30 12.69
CA GLU A 230 -1.08 5.09 11.88
C GLU A 230 -1.66 6.31 12.60
N GLY A 231 -1.57 6.38 13.93
CA GLY A 231 -1.99 7.56 14.71
C GLY A 231 -1.01 8.74 14.63
N ASN A 232 0.06 8.65 13.84
CA ASN A 232 1.06 9.71 13.74
C ASN A 232 0.47 10.98 13.12
N THR A 233 0.63 12.10 13.83
CA THR A 233 0.15 13.41 13.40
C THR A 233 1.31 14.37 13.13
N ASN A 234 2.57 13.93 13.30
CA ASN A 234 3.73 14.76 13.07
C ASN A 234 4.51 14.26 11.84
N GLN A 235 4.47 15.04 10.77
CA GLN A 235 4.95 14.67 9.45
C GLN A 235 6.13 15.55 9.07
N ALA A 236 7.35 15.00 9.14
CA ALA A 236 8.58 15.76 8.90
C ALA A 236 8.65 17.08 9.72
N GLY A 237 8.14 17.07 10.95
CA GLY A 237 8.10 18.25 11.84
C GLY A 237 6.85 19.13 11.68
N PHE A 238 5.95 18.82 10.74
CA PHE A 238 4.65 19.47 10.60
C PHE A 238 3.56 18.70 11.36
N ASN A 239 2.94 19.33 12.36
CA ASN A 239 1.84 18.71 13.10
C ASN A 239 0.50 18.93 12.40
N THR A 240 -0.03 17.88 11.78
CA THR A 240 -1.31 17.88 11.05
C THR A 240 -2.52 17.99 11.98
N ALA A 241 -2.42 17.53 13.23
CA ALA A 241 -3.51 17.61 14.20
C ALA A 241 -3.83 19.05 14.59
N THR A 242 -2.82 19.92 14.64
CA THR A 242 -3.03 21.35 14.91
C THR A 242 -3.83 22.04 13.81
N ALA A 243 -3.73 21.56 12.56
CA ALA A 243 -4.43 22.14 11.41
C ALA A 243 -5.84 21.59 11.22
N PHE A 244 -6.04 20.28 11.46
CA PHE A 244 -7.27 19.58 11.05
C PHE A 244 -7.94 18.77 12.17
N GLY A 245 -7.36 18.75 13.39
CA GLY A 245 -7.73 17.82 14.46
C GLY A 245 -7.03 16.47 14.32
N ALA A 246 -6.86 15.72 15.41
CA ALA A 246 -6.03 14.52 15.43
C ALA A 246 -6.51 13.40 14.48
N ALA A 247 -7.82 13.20 14.37
CA ALA A 247 -8.41 12.20 13.48
C ALA A 247 -8.12 12.52 12.00
N ALA A 248 -8.54 13.69 11.52
CA ALA A 248 -8.27 14.09 10.14
C ALA A 248 -6.77 14.29 9.85
N GLY A 249 -6.00 14.72 10.85
CA GLY A 249 -4.57 14.92 10.75
C GLY A 249 -3.79 13.61 10.56
N SER A 250 -4.17 12.54 11.26
CA SER A 250 -3.58 11.21 11.07
C SER A 250 -3.98 10.61 9.73
N ALA A 251 -5.23 10.78 9.30
CA ALA A 251 -5.71 10.31 8.00
C ALA A 251 -5.05 10.98 6.77
N ALA A 252 -4.33 12.09 6.95
CA ALA A 252 -3.71 12.80 5.84
C ALA A 252 -2.48 12.05 5.25
N TYR A 253 -1.96 11.05 5.97
CA TYR A 253 -0.79 10.28 5.58
C TYR A 253 -1.01 8.80 5.93
N ASP A 254 -0.68 7.94 4.98
CA ASP A 254 -0.54 6.50 5.22
C ASP A 254 0.82 6.24 5.89
N GLU A 255 0.90 5.49 7.00
CA GLU A 255 2.16 5.24 7.70
C GLU A 255 2.77 3.91 7.27
N ILE A 256 4.09 3.82 7.25
CA ILE A 256 4.75 2.60 6.77
C ILE A 256 4.68 1.47 7.80
N LEU A 257 4.75 0.23 7.32
CA LEU A 257 5.25 -0.90 8.10
C LEU A 257 6.71 -1.16 7.72
N SER A 258 7.56 -1.45 8.70
CA SER A 258 8.90 -1.95 8.38
C SER A 258 8.81 -3.34 7.74
N GLY A 259 9.88 -3.78 7.08
CA GLY A 259 9.90 -5.10 6.47
C GLY A 259 9.72 -6.22 7.50
N SER A 260 10.32 -6.04 8.67
CA SER A 260 10.18 -6.98 9.79
C SER A 260 8.78 -6.98 10.40
N ASP A 261 8.10 -5.83 10.53
CA ASP A 261 6.72 -5.78 11.00
C ASP A 261 5.76 -6.48 10.03
N ALA A 262 5.91 -6.20 8.72
CA ALA A 262 5.11 -6.86 7.69
C ALA A 262 5.34 -8.37 7.66
N GLN A 263 6.60 -8.81 7.80
CA GLN A 263 6.93 -10.23 7.90
C GLN A 263 6.32 -10.87 9.15
N ALA A 264 6.36 -10.19 10.30
CA ALA A 264 5.78 -10.70 11.54
C ALA A 264 4.26 -10.88 11.41
N ILE A 265 3.56 -9.94 10.77
CA ILE A 265 2.13 -10.04 10.48
C ILE A 265 1.83 -11.22 9.56
N ALA A 266 2.56 -11.34 8.44
CA ALA A 266 2.37 -12.43 7.49
C ALA A 266 2.65 -13.81 8.11
N SER A 267 3.64 -13.89 9.01
CA SER A 267 4.03 -15.15 9.68
C SER A 267 2.94 -15.73 10.57
N LEU A 268 1.94 -14.93 10.99
CA LEU A 268 0.78 -15.44 11.72
C LEU A 268 -0.06 -16.44 10.90
N PHE A 269 0.08 -16.40 9.59
CA PHE A 269 -0.70 -17.19 8.64
C PHE A 269 0.13 -18.23 7.92
N ILE A 270 1.43 -18.39 8.20
CA ILE A 270 2.31 -19.33 7.49
C ILE A 270 2.52 -20.58 8.36
N VAL A 271 2.35 -21.77 7.76
CA VAL A 271 2.50 -23.09 8.41
C VAL A 271 3.41 -24.04 7.66
#